data_AF-A0AAX1Z678-F1
#
_entry.id   AF-A0AAX1Z678-F1
#
_cell.length_a   1.000
_cell.length_b   1.000
_cell.length_c   1.000
_cell.angle_alpha   90.00
_cell.angle_beta   90.00
_cell.angle_gamma   90.00
#
_symmetry.space_group_name_H-M   'P 1'
#
loop_
_entity.id
_entity.type
_entity.pdbx_description
1 polymer ?
#
loop_
_entity_poly.entity_id
_entity_poly.type
_entity_poly.pdbx_seq_one_letter_code
_entity_poly.pdbx_strand_id
1 'polypeptide(L)'
;MSREIFLQEDSLITSKTDLKGRIVYANDDFLKYAGYTMGEVLNKPHNIVRHEEMPKTVFKYLWDYMREGKEIFAYVKNKTKDNNYYWVFANVTPSIDINNNIIGYYSVRRMPNKSAISTIESLYSDLLRVEQQQGLNKGVEMLKNFCKDADKTYNELIFSLQEAR
;
A
#
# COMPACT_ATOMS: atom_id res chain seq x y z
N MET A 1 0.07 6.28 23.38
CA MET A 1 0.84 6.79 22.23
C MET A 1 1.02 5.65 21.25
N SER A 2 0.79 5.87 19.96
CA SER A 2 1.04 4.86 18.93
C SER A 2 2.55 4.66 18.76
N ARG A 3 3.03 3.42 18.58
CA ARG A 3 4.44 3.13 18.27
C ARG A 3 4.58 2.50 16.89
N GLU A 4 5.73 2.74 16.27
CA GLU A 4 6.14 2.01 15.08
C GLU A 4 6.61 0.61 15.43
N ILE A 5 6.18 -0.37 14.64
CA ILE A 5 6.68 -1.74 14.63
C ILE A 5 7.50 -1.91 13.35
N PHE A 6 8.77 -2.29 13.51
CA PHE A 6 9.66 -2.55 12.38
C PHE A 6 9.52 -4.00 11.91
N LEU A 7 9.44 -4.18 10.60
CA LEU A 7 9.51 -5.49 9.97
C LEU A 7 10.92 -6.06 10.08
N GLN A 8 11.00 -7.38 10.23
CA GLN A 8 12.25 -8.13 10.05
C GLN A 8 12.56 -8.27 8.56
N GLU A 9 13.84 -8.40 8.22
CA GLU A 9 14.30 -8.43 6.83
C GLU A 9 13.77 -9.63 6.04
N ASP A 10 13.57 -10.76 6.70
CA ASP A 10 13.03 -12.01 6.15
C ASP A 10 11.49 -12.08 6.17
N SER A 11 10.82 -11.10 6.77
CA SER A 11 9.36 -11.07 6.84
C SER A 11 8.74 -10.84 5.47
N LEU A 12 7.71 -11.62 5.16
CA LEU A 12 7.00 -11.56 3.89
C LEU A 12 5.49 -11.56 4.14
N ILE A 13 4.94 -10.38 4.36
CA ILE A 13 3.51 -10.21 4.59
C ILE A 13 2.75 -10.45 3.28
N THR A 14 1.82 -11.41 3.29
CA THR A 14 1.09 -11.83 2.09
C THR A 14 -0.42 -11.85 2.33
N SER A 15 -1.20 -11.35 1.37
CA SER A 15 -2.66 -11.46 1.39
C SER A 15 -3.26 -11.57 -0.01
N LYS A 16 -4.40 -12.25 -0.12
CA LYS A 16 -5.25 -12.24 -1.32
C LYS A 16 -6.60 -11.63 -1.02
N THR A 17 -7.18 -10.97 -2.01
CA THR A 17 -8.53 -10.42 -1.92
C THR A 17 -9.40 -10.86 -3.10
N ASP A 18 -10.72 -10.82 -2.90
CA ASP A 18 -11.68 -10.86 -3.99
C ASP A 18 -11.70 -9.53 -4.78
N LEU A 19 -12.49 -9.48 -5.85
CA LEU A 19 -12.66 -8.27 -6.67
C LEU A 19 -13.23 -7.06 -5.92
N LYS A 20 -13.86 -7.27 -4.76
CA LYS A 20 -14.39 -6.22 -3.87
C LYS A 20 -13.38 -5.80 -2.80
N GLY A 21 -12.16 -6.34 -2.82
CA GLY A 21 -11.11 -6.04 -1.87
C GLY A 21 -11.31 -6.71 -0.50
N ARG A 22 -12.13 -7.76 -0.40
CA ARG A 22 -12.30 -8.54 0.83
C ARG A 22 -11.21 -9.60 0.92
N ILE A 23 -10.61 -9.75 2.09
CA ILE A 23 -9.53 -10.71 2.33
C ILE A 23 -10.08 -12.13 2.22
N VAL A 24 -9.52 -12.92 1.32
CA VAL A 24 -9.82 -14.35 1.17
C VAL A 24 -8.68 -15.24 1.67
N TYR A 25 -7.50 -14.63 1.87
CA TYR A 25 -6.33 -15.29 2.44
C TYR A 25 -5.38 -14.26 3.05
N ALA A 26 -4.75 -14.62 4.16
CA ALA A 26 -3.66 -13.90 4.80
C ALA A 26 -2.67 -14.92 5.38
N ASN A 27 -1.37 -14.66 5.30
CA ASN A 27 -0.37 -15.53 5.92
C ASN A 27 -0.10 -15.15 7.39
N ASP A 28 0.70 -15.95 8.07
CA ASP A 28 1.01 -15.76 9.49
C ASP A 28 1.71 -14.42 9.76
N ASP A 29 2.59 -13.95 8.87
CA ASP A 29 3.21 -12.63 9.00
C ASP A 29 2.18 -11.50 8.95
N PHE A 30 1.19 -11.57 8.06
CA PHE A 30 0.10 -10.59 8.05
C PHE A 30 -0.63 -10.55 9.39
N LEU A 31 -1.00 -11.72 9.92
CA LEU A 31 -1.72 -11.85 11.18
C LEU A 31 -0.88 -11.33 12.35
N LYS A 32 0.40 -11.73 12.41
CA LYS A 32 1.38 -11.32 13.41
C LYS A 32 1.59 -9.81 13.45
N TYR A 33 1.93 -9.19 12.32
CA TYR A 33 2.22 -7.75 12.29
C TYR A 33 0.95 -6.91 12.45
N ALA A 34 -0.18 -7.32 11.87
CA ALA A 34 -1.42 -6.57 11.99
C ALA A 34 -2.11 -6.75 13.36
N GLY A 35 -1.78 -7.83 14.09
CA GLY A 35 -2.36 -8.13 15.41
C GLY A 35 -3.77 -8.71 15.33
N TYR A 36 -4.12 -9.37 14.23
CA TYR A 36 -5.43 -10.00 14.03
C TYR A 36 -5.31 -11.51 13.92
N THR A 37 -6.39 -12.21 14.24
CA THR A 37 -6.57 -13.62 13.90
C THR A 37 -7.19 -13.78 12.52
N MET A 38 -7.03 -14.95 11.89
CA MET A 38 -7.64 -15.25 10.59
C MET A 38 -9.16 -15.03 10.60
N GLY A 39 -9.86 -15.46 11.67
CA GLY A 39 -11.30 -15.31 11.79
C GLY A 39 -11.78 -13.85 11.84
N GLU A 40 -10.92 -12.93 12.29
CA GLU A 40 -11.23 -11.50 12.34
C GLU A 40 -11.07 -10.81 11.00
N VAL A 41 -10.18 -11.32 10.12
CA VAL A 41 -9.84 -10.67 8.84
C VAL A 41 -10.50 -11.33 7.65
N LEU A 42 -10.84 -12.61 7.72
CA LEU A 42 -11.45 -13.34 6.62
C LEU A 42 -12.79 -12.69 6.21
N ASN A 43 -12.98 -12.50 4.91
CA ASN A 43 -14.12 -11.82 4.28
C ASN A 43 -14.33 -10.35 4.69
N LYS A 44 -13.38 -9.75 5.42
CA LYS A 44 -13.39 -8.32 5.75
C LYS A 44 -12.69 -7.51 4.67
N PRO A 45 -13.09 -6.24 4.47
CA PRO A 45 -12.35 -5.32 3.62
C PRO A 45 -10.88 -5.18 4.05
N HIS A 46 -9.95 -5.22 3.10
CA HIS A 46 -8.51 -5.14 3.37
C HIS A 46 -8.10 -3.82 4.06
N ASN A 47 -8.90 -2.76 3.90
CA ASN A 47 -8.67 -1.48 4.56
C ASN A 47 -8.75 -1.52 6.10
N ILE A 48 -9.06 -2.67 6.73
CA ILE A 48 -8.97 -2.87 8.18
C ILE A 48 -7.57 -2.52 8.74
N VAL A 49 -6.52 -2.75 7.95
CA VAL A 49 -5.13 -2.39 8.31
C VAL A 49 -4.70 -1.02 7.79
N ARG A 50 -5.56 -0.25 7.12
CA ARG A 50 -5.18 1.06 6.56
C ARG A 50 -4.95 2.08 7.67
N HIS A 51 -3.79 2.73 7.65
CA HIS A 51 -3.51 3.89 8.50
C HIS A 51 -4.23 5.15 7.98
N GLU A 52 -4.63 6.04 8.87
CA GLU A 52 -5.35 7.28 8.53
C GLU A 52 -4.49 8.27 7.74
N GLU A 53 -3.18 8.27 7.98
CA GLU A 53 -2.19 9.06 7.24
C GLU A 53 -1.90 8.52 5.82
N MET A 54 -2.60 7.50 5.35
CA MET A 54 -2.47 7.08 3.95
C MET A 54 -3.37 7.93 3.04
N PRO A 55 -2.80 8.69 2.08
CA PRO A 55 -3.59 9.52 1.17
C PRO A 55 -4.52 8.69 0.29
N LYS A 56 -5.71 9.21 -0.03
CA LYS A 56 -6.63 8.55 -0.96
C LYS A 56 -6.05 8.51 -2.39
N THR A 57 -5.19 9.47 -2.73
CA THR A 57 -4.51 9.57 -4.02
C THR A 57 -3.68 8.33 -4.33
N VAL A 58 -2.93 7.81 -3.36
CA VAL A 58 -2.10 6.60 -3.52
C VAL A 58 -2.98 5.38 -3.82
N PHE A 59 -4.09 5.23 -3.10
CA PHE A 59 -5.05 4.15 -3.37
C PHE A 59 -5.79 4.33 -4.70
N LYS A 60 -6.04 5.56 -5.13
CA LYS A 60 -6.58 5.80 -6.46
C LYS A 60 -5.63 5.29 -7.54
N TYR A 61 -4.33 5.58 -7.43
CA TYR A 61 -3.31 4.99 -8.31
C TYR A 61 -3.33 3.46 -8.26
N LEU A 62 -3.38 2.88 -7.07
CA LEU A 62 -3.47 1.42 -6.91
C LEU A 62 -4.64 0.84 -7.72
N TRP A 63 -5.84 1.39 -7.55
CA TRP A 63 -7.02 0.90 -8.26
C TRP A 63 -7.02 1.21 -9.76
N ASP A 64 -6.41 2.32 -10.19
CA ASP A 64 -6.25 2.64 -11.60
C ASP A 64 -5.34 1.58 -12.27
N TYR A 65 -4.20 1.24 -11.66
CA TYR A 65 -3.30 0.18 -12.16
C TYR A 65 -3.95 -1.19 -12.16
N MET A 66 -4.64 -1.55 -11.08
CA MET A 66 -5.32 -2.86 -10.97
C MET A 66 -6.39 -3.04 -12.06
N ARG A 67 -7.14 -1.98 -12.39
CA ARG A 67 -8.15 -2.02 -13.45
C ARG A 67 -7.55 -2.13 -14.86
N GLU A 68 -6.33 -1.66 -15.03
CA GLU A 68 -5.57 -1.82 -16.28
C GLU A 68 -4.84 -3.17 -16.37
N GLY A 69 -4.99 -4.06 -15.38
CA GLY A 69 -4.27 -5.33 -15.34
C GLY A 69 -2.78 -5.18 -15.03
N LYS A 70 -2.34 -4.03 -14.51
CA LYS A 70 -0.94 -3.70 -14.21
C LYS A 70 -0.64 -3.88 -12.74
N GLU A 71 0.61 -4.19 -12.41
CA GLU A 71 1.09 -4.19 -11.02
C GLU A 71 1.43 -2.78 -10.52
N ILE A 72 1.40 -2.59 -9.21
CA ILE A 72 1.82 -1.33 -8.57
C ILE A 72 2.73 -1.60 -7.37
N PHE A 73 3.72 -0.72 -7.22
CA PHE A 73 4.55 -0.65 -6.03
C PHE A 73 4.16 0.57 -5.19
N ALA A 74 4.07 0.42 -3.87
CA ALA A 74 3.78 1.53 -2.97
C ALA A 74 4.42 1.32 -1.59
N TYR A 75 4.84 2.40 -0.96
CA TYR A 75 5.06 2.40 0.48
C TYR A 75 3.72 2.55 1.18
N VAL A 76 3.41 1.67 2.13
CA VAL A 76 2.12 1.69 2.81
C VAL A 76 2.32 1.70 4.32
N LYS A 77 1.78 2.72 4.97
CA LYS A 77 1.62 2.76 6.42
C LYS A 77 0.37 1.97 6.79
N ASN A 78 0.55 0.91 7.55
CA ASN A 78 -0.53 0.09 8.07
C ASN A 78 -0.70 0.34 9.57
N LYS A 79 -1.94 0.29 10.05
CA LYS A 79 -2.25 0.24 11.48
C LYS A 79 -2.50 -1.19 11.94
N THR A 80 -2.12 -1.46 13.16
CA THR A 80 -2.42 -2.70 13.88
C THR A 80 -3.77 -2.60 14.59
N LYS A 81 -4.28 -3.74 15.06
CA LYS A 81 -5.46 -3.81 15.93
C LYS A 81 -5.34 -2.94 17.18
N ASP A 82 -4.14 -2.85 17.76
CA ASP A 82 -3.85 -2.09 18.99
C ASP A 82 -3.41 -0.65 18.72
N ASN A 83 -3.76 -0.08 17.55
CA ASN A 83 -3.45 1.29 17.13
C ASN A 83 -1.94 1.64 17.03
N ASN A 84 -1.04 0.65 17.04
CA ASN A 84 0.35 0.82 16.56
C ASN A 84 0.37 0.87 15.03
N TYR A 85 1.51 1.19 14.42
CA TYR A 85 1.66 1.19 12.96
C TYR A 85 2.95 0.51 12.49
N TYR A 86 2.99 0.17 11.21
CA TYR A 86 4.19 -0.35 10.55
C TYR A 86 4.20 0.06 9.08
N TRP A 87 5.38 0.36 8.56
CA TRP A 87 5.60 0.64 7.15
C TRP A 87 5.94 -0.65 6.39
N VAL A 88 5.48 -0.74 5.15
CA VAL A 88 5.83 -1.81 4.22
C VAL A 88 6.14 -1.26 2.84
N PHE A 89 7.03 -1.93 2.12
CA PHE A 89 7.10 -1.82 0.67
C PHE A 89 6.19 -2.89 0.07
N ALA A 90 5.12 -2.46 -0.59
CA ALA A 90 4.08 -3.33 -1.15
C ALA A 90 4.23 -3.46 -2.65
N ASN A 91 4.09 -4.68 -3.16
CA ASN A 91 3.78 -5.00 -4.54
C ASN A 91 2.37 -5.59 -4.59
N VAL A 92 1.51 -5.08 -5.47
CA VAL A 92 0.14 -5.55 -5.66
C VAL A 92 -0.07 -5.91 -7.11
N THR A 93 -0.58 -7.11 -7.36
CA THR A 93 -0.83 -7.66 -8.70
C THR A 93 -2.26 -8.17 -8.84
N PRO A 94 -2.88 -8.02 -10.02
CA PRO A 94 -4.12 -8.71 -10.34
C PRO A 94 -3.89 -10.23 -10.37
N SER A 95 -4.77 -10.99 -9.72
CA SER A 95 -4.83 -12.45 -9.88
C SER A 95 -5.73 -12.77 -11.08
N ILE A 96 -5.23 -13.58 -12.02
CA ILE A 96 -5.94 -13.94 -13.25
C ILE A 96 -6.32 -15.42 -13.27
N ASP A 97 -7.44 -15.75 -13.89
CA ASP A 97 -7.81 -17.14 -14.21
C ASP A 97 -7.19 -17.62 -15.55
N ILE A 98 -7.49 -18.85 -15.94
CA ILE A 98 -7.04 -19.45 -17.20
C ILE A 98 -7.56 -18.73 -18.45
N ASN A 99 -8.60 -17.91 -18.31
CA ASN A 99 -9.23 -17.14 -19.39
C ASN A 99 -8.78 -15.67 -19.38
N ASN A 100 -7.73 -15.33 -18.62
CA ASN A 100 -7.21 -13.97 -18.41
C ASN A 100 -8.20 -12.99 -17.75
N ASN A 101 -9.24 -13.48 -17.07
CA ASN A 101 -10.11 -12.61 -16.27
C ASN A 101 -9.45 -12.32 -14.92
N ILE A 102 -9.52 -11.06 -14.47
CA ILE A 102 -9.13 -10.72 -13.10
C ILE A 102 -10.16 -11.34 -12.14
N ILE A 103 -9.69 -12.14 -11.19
CA ILE A 103 -10.51 -12.83 -10.19
C ILE A 103 -10.27 -12.32 -8.75
N GLY A 104 -9.30 -11.44 -8.57
CA GLY A 104 -8.93 -10.89 -7.28
C GLY A 104 -7.60 -10.16 -7.34
N TYR A 105 -7.05 -9.85 -6.18
CA TYR A 105 -5.76 -9.16 -6.07
C TYR A 105 -4.84 -9.89 -5.09
N TYR A 106 -3.56 -9.90 -5.41
CA TYR A 106 -2.52 -10.47 -4.58
C TYR A 106 -1.57 -9.37 -4.14
N SER A 107 -1.21 -9.35 -2.86
CA SER A 107 -0.25 -8.38 -2.34
C SER A 107 0.84 -9.07 -1.54
N VAL A 108 2.08 -8.73 -1.90
CA VAL A 108 3.31 -9.10 -1.19
C VAL A 108 3.92 -7.84 -0.60
N ARG A 109 4.32 -7.90 0.66
CA ARG A 109 4.82 -6.77 1.44
C ARG A 109 6.10 -7.16 2.17
N ARG A 110 7.11 -6.31 2.04
CA ARG A 110 8.46 -6.52 2.57
C ARG A 110 8.88 -5.36 3.46
N MET A 111 9.99 -5.52 4.17
CA MET A 111 10.64 -4.43 4.89
C MET A 111 10.90 -3.25 3.93
N PRO A 112 10.43 -2.05 4.26
CA PRO A 112 10.69 -0.87 3.44
C PRO A 112 12.12 -0.38 3.63
N ASN A 113 12.66 0.29 2.62
CA ASN A 113 13.89 1.04 2.80
C ASN A 113 13.68 2.18 3.79
N LYS A 114 14.42 2.18 4.90
CA LYS A 114 14.30 3.16 5.98
C LYS A 114 14.65 4.58 5.54
N SER A 115 15.62 4.74 4.63
CA SER A 115 16.03 6.07 4.14
C SER A 115 14.94 6.73 3.29
N ALA A 116 14.08 5.93 2.63
CA ALA A 116 12.97 6.42 1.83
C ALA A 116 11.75 6.87 2.66
N ILE A 117 11.61 6.38 3.90
CA ILE A 117 10.42 6.63 4.71
C ILE A 117 10.19 8.12 4.95
N SER A 118 11.23 8.88 5.27
CA SER A 118 11.10 10.33 5.52
C SER A 118 10.61 11.09 4.28
N THR A 119 11.12 10.75 3.09
CA THR A 119 10.68 11.32 1.82
C THR A 119 9.22 10.96 1.52
N ILE A 120 8.84 9.69 1.72
CA ILE A 120 7.48 9.21 1.52
C ILE A 120 6.51 9.86 2.49
N GLU A 121 6.87 9.97 3.77
CA GLU A 121 6.06 10.61 4.80
C GLU A 121 5.81 12.09 4.49
N SER A 122 6.83 12.80 4.03
CA SER A 122 6.67 14.20 3.58
C SER A 122 5.71 14.29 2.39
N LEU A 123 5.90 13.45 1.37
CA LEU A 123 5.00 13.42 0.20
C LEU A 123 3.56 13.12 0.60
N TYR A 124 3.34 12.15 1.49
CA TYR A 124 2.01 11.74 1.91
C TYR A 124 1.33 12.80 2.76
N SER A 125 2.09 13.49 3.62
CA SER A 125 1.59 14.63 4.39
C SER A 125 1.12 15.77 3.49
N ASP A 126 1.88 16.10 2.45
CA ASP A 126 1.45 17.10 1.47
C ASP A 126 0.23 16.65 0.65
N LEU A 127 0.17 15.39 0.23
CA LEU A 127 -0.98 14.85 -0.48
C LEU A 127 -2.25 14.92 0.39
N LEU A 128 -2.17 14.55 1.67
CA LEU A 128 -3.29 14.67 2.60
C LEU A 128 -3.76 16.11 2.72
N ARG A 129 -2.83 17.07 2.88
CA ARG A 129 -3.16 18.50 2.95
C ARG A 129 -3.87 18.97 1.69
N VAL A 130 -3.37 18.62 0.51
CA VAL A 130 -3.99 18.98 -0.76
C VAL A 130 -5.35 18.31 -0.94
N GLU A 131 -5.50 17.03 -0.59
CA GLU A 131 -6.77 16.31 -0.62
C GLU A 131 -7.83 16.99 0.27
N GLN A 132 -7.42 17.44 1.45
CA GLN A 132 -8.31 18.06 2.43
C GLN A 132 -8.74 19.47 2.01
N GLN A 133 -7.84 20.24 1.41
CA GLN A 133 -8.08 21.64 1.03
C GLN A 133 -8.71 21.79 -0.36
N GLN A 134 -8.33 20.93 -1.31
CA GLN A 134 -8.61 21.11 -2.74
C GLN A 134 -9.23 19.86 -3.39
N GLY A 135 -9.36 18.76 -2.66
CA GLY A 135 -9.99 17.53 -3.12
C GLY A 135 -9.03 16.54 -3.80
N LEU A 136 -9.53 15.32 -4.01
CA LEU A 136 -8.76 14.18 -4.53
C LEU A 136 -8.11 14.46 -5.90
N ASN A 137 -8.80 15.17 -6.78
CA ASN A 137 -8.27 15.46 -8.13
C ASN A 137 -6.98 16.30 -8.07
N LYS A 138 -6.88 17.22 -7.11
CA LYS A 138 -5.66 18.01 -6.90
C LYS A 138 -4.54 17.19 -6.26
N GLY A 139 -4.87 16.25 -5.39
CA GLY A 139 -3.88 15.26 -4.90
C GLY A 139 -3.31 14.42 -6.04
N VAL A 140 -4.16 13.93 -6.94
CA VAL A 140 -3.74 13.19 -8.15
C VAL A 140 -2.85 14.04 -9.05
N GLU A 141 -3.21 15.30 -9.30
CA GLU A 141 -2.40 16.23 -10.10
C GLU A 141 -1.03 16.48 -9.45
N MET A 142 -0.99 16.68 -8.13
CA MET A 142 0.25 16.84 -7.38
C MET A 142 1.15 15.61 -7.51
N LEU A 143 0.60 14.40 -7.33
CA LEU A 143 1.38 13.17 -7.44
C LEU A 143 1.90 12.96 -8.87
N LYS A 144 1.12 13.33 -9.90
CA LYS A 144 1.57 13.32 -11.30
C LYS A 144 2.74 14.25 -11.51
N ASN A 145 2.67 15.48 -11.01
CA ASN A 145 3.75 16.46 -11.12
C ASN A 145 5.00 15.98 -10.38
N PHE A 146 4.86 15.42 -9.19
CA PHE A 146 5.97 14.84 -8.44
C PHE A 146 6.70 13.73 -9.22
N CYS A 147 5.96 12.85 -9.89
CA CYS A 147 6.54 11.83 -10.76
C CYS A 147 7.25 12.44 -11.98
N LYS A 148 6.61 13.45 -12.61
CA LYS A 148 7.15 14.16 -13.77
C LYS A 148 8.44 14.91 -13.46
N ASP A 149 8.52 15.57 -12.32
CA ASP A 149 9.71 16.33 -11.90
C ASP A 149 10.91 15.39 -11.64
N ALA A 150 10.64 14.13 -11.30
CA ALA A 150 11.64 13.08 -11.17
C ALA A 150 11.94 12.33 -12.50
N ASP A 151 11.29 12.71 -13.60
CA ASP A 151 11.33 12.04 -14.91
C ASP A 151 11.09 10.52 -14.81
N LYS A 152 10.11 10.12 -13.99
CA LYS A 152 9.79 8.72 -13.69
C LYS A 152 8.28 8.49 -13.68
N THR A 153 7.87 7.28 -14.04
CA THR A 153 6.54 6.77 -13.67
C THR A 153 6.44 6.58 -12.16
N TYR A 154 5.20 6.43 -11.65
CA TYR A 154 4.99 6.16 -10.22
C TYR A 154 5.74 4.89 -9.76
N ASN A 155 5.65 3.79 -10.51
CA ASN A 155 6.33 2.55 -10.15
C ASN A 155 7.87 2.73 -10.15
N GLU A 156 8.44 3.36 -11.17
CA GLU A 156 9.90 3.60 -11.24
C GLU A 156 10.39 4.47 -10.09
N LEU A 157 9.62 5.50 -9.73
CA LEU A 157 9.92 6.37 -8.60
C LEU A 157 9.93 5.57 -7.29
N ILE A 158 8.84 4.87 -6.98
CA ILE A 158 8.70 4.09 -5.75
C ILE A 158 9.77 2.99 -5.67
N PHE A 159 10.02 2.28 -6.78
CA PHE A 159 11.05 1.25 -6.84
C PHE A 159 12.45 1.85 -6.66
N SER A 160 12.76 2.99 -7.27
CA SER A 160 14.07 3.65 -7.10
C SER A 160 14.34 4.10 -5.67
N LEU A 161 13.30 4.49 -4.93
CA LEU A 161 13.42 4.80 -3.50
C LEU A 161 13.71 3.53 -2.67
N GLN A 162 13.15 2.38 -3.05
CA GLN A 162 13.42 1.12 -2.38
C GLN A 162 14.86 0.64 -2.58
N GLU A 163 15.42 0.85 -3.77
CA GLU A 163 16.79 0.42 -4.12
C GLU A 163 17.88 1.43 -3.70
N ALA A 164 17.51 2.63 -3.26
CA ALA A 164 18.46 3.65 -2.82
C ALA A 164 19.25 3.19 -1.59
N ARG A 165 20.59 3.26 -1.67
CA ARG A 165 21.48 2.89 -0.56
C ARG A 165 21.68 4.04 0.42
#